data_AF-A0A8X6S5S0-F1
#
_entry.id   AF-A0A8X6S5S0-F1
#
_cell.length_a   1.000
_cell.length_b   1.000
_cell.length_c   1.000
_cell.angle_alpha   90.00
_cell.angle_beta   90.00
_cell.angle_gamma   90.00
#
_symmetry.space_group_name_H-M   'P 1'
#
loop_
_entity.id
_entity.type
_entity.pdbx_description
1 polymer ?
#
loop_
_entity_poly.entity_id
_entity_poly.type
_entity_poly.pdbx_seq_one_letter_code
_entity_poly.pdbx_strand_id
1 'polypeptide(L)'
;MTIASLKDLIIGSENYDEELTKNIHSTIVEERKAREKNLEEQKEKLRIEEQKEKLRIEEREQKLRMEQFRLDEQKRNYEFELEKLRIQTQSKLGADTSKESDTKFLVKEVSKFMHRIDLKEDISLYLKLFERQAQRLNIDQENWVSHLLALLQTEVSHIIARELDDKANSYEHVKYLLLNALN
;
A
#
# COMPACT_ATOMS: atom_id res chain seq x y z
N MET A 1 53.71 76.83 -13.23
CA MET A 1 52.48 77.44 -12.68
C MET A 1 51.95 76.51 -11.59
N THR A 2 51.87 76.98 -10.35
CA THR A 2 51.36 76.20 -9.21
C THR A 2 49.85 76.40 -9.07
N ILE A 3 49.15 75.47 -8.42
CA ILE A 3 47.71 75.59 -8.13
C ILE A 3 47.38 76.90 -7.41
N ALA A 4 48.26 77.34 -6.50
CA ALA A 4 48.14 78.63 -5.83
C ALA A 4 48.21 79.80 -6.82
N SER A 5 49.23 79.83 -7.70
CA SER A 5 49.33 80.90 -8.72
C SER A 5 48.16 80.91 -9.72
N LEU A 6 47.54 79.75 -9.97
CA LEU A 6 46.33 79.63 -10.81
C LEU A 6 45.09 80.17 -10.10
N LYS A 7 44.90 79.81 -8.84
CA LYS A 7 43.80 80.33 -8.00
C LYS A 7 43.84 81.86 -7.96
N ASP A 8 45.02 82.43 -7.71
CA ASP A 8 45.17 83.88 -7.60
C ASP A 8 44.88 84.58 -8.94
N LEU A 9 45.28 83.96 -10.07
CA LEU A 9 44.97 84.45 -11.42
C LEU A 9 43.47 84.39 -11.75
N ILE A 10 42.77 83.34 -11.31
CA ILE A 10 41.33 83.16 -11.51
C ILE A 10 40.53 84.16 -10.69
N ILE A 11 40.84 84.31 -9.40
CA ILE A 11 40.13 85.23 -8.50
C ILE A 11 40.38 86.69 -8.88
N GLY A 12 41.56 87.02 -9.41
CA GLY A 12 41.87 88.36 -9.90
C GLY A 12 41.19 88.74 -11.23
N SER A 13 40.43 87.84 -11.87
CA SER A 13 39.72 88.13 -13.11
C SER A 13 38.47 88.98 -12.87
N GLU A 14 38.23 90.00 -13.68
CA GLU A 14 37.00 90.82 -13.63
C GLU A 14 35.71 90.01 -13.89
N ASN A 15 35.85 88.86 -14.56
CA ASN A 15 34.72 87.97 -14.88
C ASN A 15 34.47 86.91 -13.79
N TYR A 16 35.24 86.92 -12.71
CA TYR A 16 35.07 85.97 -11.61
C TYR A 16 33.93 86.42 -10.68
N ASP A 17 32.92 85.57 -10.56
CA ASP A 17 31.82 85.75 -9.61
C ASP A 17 31.93 84.71 -8.48
N GLU A 18 32.32 85.19 -7.30
CA GLU A 18 32.49 84.35 -6.12
C GLU A 18 31.16 83.78 -5.60
N GLU A 19 30.07 84.56 -5.69
CA GLU A 19 28.75 84.17 -5.20
C GLU A 19 28.14 83.10 -6.10
N LEU A 20 28.20 83.29 -7.42
CA LEU A 20 27.81 82.29 -8.40
C LEU A 20 28.61 80.99 -8.24
N THR A 21 29.93 81.08 -8.07
CA THR A 21 30.80 79.91 -7.90
C THR A 21 30.45 79.14 -6.62
N LYS A 22 30.21 79.83 -5.50
CA LYS A 22 29.78 79.22 -4.24
C LYS A 22 28.40 78.57 -4.36
N ASN A 23 27.44 79.22 -5.01
CA ASN A 23 26.10 78.68 -5.22
C ASN A 23 26.09 77.42 -6.09
N ILE A 24 26.88 77.41 -7.17
CA ILE A 24 27.06 76.22 -8.01
C ILE A 24 27.70 75.10 -7.20
N HIS A 25 28.74 75.39 -6.42
CA HIS A 25 29.39 74.39 -5.58
C HIS A 25 28.43 73.80 -4.54
N SER A 26 27.67 74.65 -3.84
CA SER A 26 26.68 74.22 -2.83
C SER A 26 25.62 73.32 -3.45
N THR A 27 25.06 73.71 -4.60
CA THR A 27 24.09 72.92 -5.35
C THR A 27 24.65 71.54 -5.71
N ILE A 28 25.87 71.47 -6.23
CA ILE A 28 26.53 70.20 -6.60
C ILE A 28 26.74 69.31 -5.36
N VAL A 29 27.14 69.89 -4.24
CA VAL A 29 27.35 69.14 -2.99
C VAL A 29 26.04 68.58 -2.45
N GLU A 30 24.97 69.38 -2.44
CA GLU A 30 23.66 68.94 -2.00
C GLU A 30 23.09 67.85 -2.90
N GLU A 31 23.18 68.00 -4.22
CA GLU A 31 22.71 67.00 -5.18
C GLU A 31 23.46 65.68 -5.01
N ARG A 32 24.78 65.72 -4.79
CA ARG A 32 25.58 64.52 -4.54
C ARG A 32 25.20 63.82 -3.24
N LYS A 33 25.05 64.58 -2.15
CA LYS A 33 24.58 64.03 -0.86
C LYS A 33 23.18 63.40 -0.99
N ALA A 34 22.27 64.06 -1.70
CA ALA A 34 20.93 63.54 -1.93
C ALA A 34 20.96 62.25 -2.77
N ARG A 35 21.79 62.22 -3.82
CA ARG A 35 21.98 61.02 -4.67
C ARG A 35 22.56 59.85 -3.89
N GLU A 36 23.55 60.08 -3.04
CA GLU A 36 24.14 59.05 -2.17
C GLU A 36 23.12 58.51 -1.18
N LYS A 37 22.37 59.38 -0.51
CA LYS A 37 21.31 58.97 0.43
C LYS A 37 20.23 58.15 -0.26
N ASN A 38 19.75 58.59 -1.41
CA ASN A 38 18.73 57.85 -2.18
C ASN A 38 19.24 56.48 -2.62
N LEU A 39 20.51 56.38 -3.01
CA LEU A 39 21.13 55.09 -3.38
C LEU A 39 21.20 54.14 -2.18
N GLU A 40 21.53 54.65 -1.00
CA GLU A 40 21.60 53.87 0.23
C GLU A 40 20.21 53.40 0.67
N GLU A 41 19.20 54.26 0.60
CA GLU A 41 17.81 53.90 0.85
C GLU A 41 17.29 52.84 -0.15
N GLN A 42 17.66 52.92 -1.43
CA GLN A 42 17.31 51.90 -2.42
C GLN A 42 17.98 50.56 -2.13
N LYS A 43 19.26 50.55 -1.77
CA LYS A 43 19.98 49.33 -1.38
C LYS A 43 19.36 48.67 -0.17
N GLU A 44 18.99 49.45 0.85
CA GLU A 44 18.37 48.92 2.06
C GLU A 44 16.97 48.34 1.76
N LYS A 45 16.17 49.02 0.94
CA LYS A 45 14.88 48.48 0.47
C LYS A 45 15.03 47.14 -0.26
N LEU A 46 16.03 47.02 -1.14
CA LEU A 46 16.31 45.77 -1.84
C LEU A 46 16.70 44.64 -0.88
N ARG A 47 17.55 44.92 0.13
CA ARG A 47 17.93 43.93 1.15
C ARG A 47 16.73 43.45 1.96
N ILE A 48 15.85 44.37 2.36
CA ILE A 48 14.63 44.03 3.10
C ILE A 48 13.70 43.17 2.24
N GLU A 49 13.53 43.51 0.96
CA GLU A 49 12.68 42.75 0.05
C GLU A 49 13.24 41.34 -0.20
N GLU A 50 14.55 41.20 -0.41
CA GLU A 50 15.19 39.89 -0.53
C GLU A 50 15.03 39.04 0.73
N GLN A 51 15.16 39.64 1.93
CA GLN A 51 14.94 38.94 3.18
C GLN A 51 13.49 38.49 3.34
N LYS A 52 12.52 39.35 2.99
CA LYS A 52 11.09 38.98 3.01
C LYS A 52 10.79 37.84 2.06
N GLU A 53 11.32 37.88 0.84
CA GLU A 53 11.07 36.83 -0.14
C GLU A 53 11.70 35.49 0.30
N LYS A 54 12.90 35.52 0.89
CA LYS A 54 13.51 34.32 1.49
C LYS A 54 12.63 33.72 2.59
N LEU A 55 12.12 34.54 3.50
CA LEU A 55 11.21 34.07 4.56
C LEU A 55 9.92 33.47 3.98
N ARG A 56 9.36 34.07 2.93
CA ARG A 56 8.16 33.54 2.25
C ARG A 56 8.41 32.19 1.58
N ILE A 57 9.58 32.01 0.96
CA ILE A 57 9.98 30.74 0.35
C ILE A 57 10.13 29.68 1.45
N GLU A 58 10.84 29.99 2.53
CA GLU A 58 11.06 29.06 3.64
C GLU A 58 9.73 28.65 4.30
N GLU A 59 8.81 29.60 4.51
CA GLU A 59 7.47 29.29 5.05
C GLU A 59 6.67 28.37 4.12
N ARG A 60 6.75 28.57 2.80
CA ARG A 60 6.12 27.68 1.81
C ARG A 60 6.74 26.29 1.84
N GLU A 61 8.06 26.19 1.89
CA GLU A 61 8.75 24.91 1.99
C GLU A 61 8.37 24.16 3.26
N GLN A 62 8.31 24.84 4.41
CA GLN A 62 7.87 24.23 5.66
C GLN A 62 6.42 23.74 5.58
N LYS A 63 5.51 24.52 4.99
CA LYS A 63 4.12 24.11 4.77
C LYS A 63 4.02 22.86 3.89
N LEU A 64 4.76 22.81 2.79
CA LEU A 64 4.82 21.63 1.92
C LEU A 64 5.37 20.40 2.64
N ARG A 65 6.44 20.55 3.43
CA ARG A 65 6.99 19.45 4.24
C ARG A 65 5.98 18.93 5.26
N MET A 66 5.27 19.83 5.95
CA MET A 66 4.24 19.46 6.91
C MET A 66 3.07 18.75 6.23
N GLU A 67 2.61 19.23 5.09
CA GLU A 67 1.54 18.60 4.32
C GLU A 67 1.96 17.22 3.81
N GLN A 68 3.18 17.10 3.30
CA GLN A 68 3.74 15.82 2.85
C GLN A 68 3.85 14.82 4.01
N PHE A 69 4.29 15.26 5.19
CA PHE A 69 4.32 14.42 6.38
C PHE A 69 2.92 13.93 6.78
N ARG A 70 1.90 14.79 6.70
CA ARG A 70 0.50 14.41 6.99
C ARG A 70 -0.04 13.41 5.97
N LEU A 71 0.26 13.60 4.69
CA LEU A 71 -0.12 12.66 3.64
C LEU A 71 0.56 11.30 3.84
N ASP A 72 1.85 11.29 4.17
CA ASP A 72 2.59 10.06 4.46
C ASP A 72 2.03 9.33 5.70
N GLU A 73 1.65 10.07 6.73
CA GLU A 73 0.98 9.51 7.91
C GLU A 73 -0.39 8.92 7.57
N GLN A 74 -1.21 9.63 6.79
CA GLN A 74 -2.48 9.11 6.30
C GLN A 74 -2.30 7.86 5.44
N LYS A 75 -1.30 7.86 4.56
CA LYS A 75 -0.97 6.71 3.71
C LYS A 75 -0.54 5.51 4.56
N ARG A 76 0.34 5.71 5.55
CA ARG A 76 0.73 4.65 6.49
C ARG A 76 -0.47 4.10 7.27
N ASN A 77 -1.37 4.98 7.74
CA ASN A 77 -2.58 4.55 8.43
C ASN A 77 -3.51 3.74 7.52
N TYR A 78 -3.69 4.18 6.27
CA TYR A 78 -4.48 3.47 5.28
C TYR A 78 -3.86 2.10 4.93
N GLU A 79 -2.53 2.03 4.75
CA GLU A 79 -1.80 0.78 4.55
C GLU A 79 -1.95 -0.16 5.76
N PHE A 80 -1.88 0.37 6.98
CA PHE A 80 -2.10 -0.40 8.20
C PHE A 80 -3.53 -0.95 8.31
N GLU A 81 -4.54 -0.16 7.97
CA GLU A 81 -5.93 -0.62 7.92
C GLU A 81 -6.13 -1.72 6.87
N LEU A 82 -5.54 -1.56 5.69
CA LEU A 82 -5.55 -2.60 4.65
C LEU A 82 -4.89 -3.90 5.11
N GLU A 83 -3.73 -3.82 5.78
CA GLU A 83 -3.04 -4.99 6.28
C GLU A 83 -3.83 -5.67 7.41
N LYS A 84 -4.47 -4.89 8.29
CA LYS A 84 -5.37 -5.43 9.31
C LYS A 84 -6.55 -6.17 8.68
N LEU A 85 -7.16 -5.61 7.63
CA LEU A 85 -8.24 -6.24 6.89
C LEU A 85 -7.76 -7.49 6.15
N ARG A 86 -6.55 -7.46 5.58
CA ARG A 86 -5.91 -8.62 4.94
C ARG A 86 -5.70 -9.74 5.94
N ILE A 87 -5.12 -9.47 7.11
CA ILE A 87 -4.92 -10.45 8.18
C ILE A 87 -6.26 -10.98 8.70
N GLN A 88 -7.28 -10.12 8.86
CA GLN A 88 -8.61 -10.56 9.26
C GLN A 88 -9.25 -11.49 8.20
N THR A 89 -9.03 -11.20 6.92
CA THR A 89 -9.54 -12.02 5.82
C THR A 89 -8.75 -13.32 5.70
N GLN A 90 -7.42 -13.27 5.84
CA GLN A 90 -6.54 -14.45 5.86
C GLN A 90 -6.73 -15.30 7.11
N SER A 91 -7.12 -14.75 8.26
CA SER A 91 -7.48 -15.54 9.44
C SER A 91 -8.86 -16.16 9.30
N LYS A 92 -9.82 -15.47 8.65
CA LYS A 92 -11.09 -16.09 8.26
C LYS A 92 -10.90 -17.20 7.21
N LEU A 93 -10.03 -16.99 6.22
CA LEU A 93 -9.68 -17.97 5.19
C LEU A 93 -8.67 -19.01 5.66
N GLY A 94 -7.91 -18.74 6.70
CA GLY A 94 -6.88 -19.62 7.28
C GLY A 94 -7.36 -20.41 8.49
N ALA A 95 -8.51 -20.03 9.07
CA ALA A 95 -9.31 -20.92 9.93
C ALA A 95 -10.07 -21.97 9.11
N ASP A 96 -10.21 -21.75 7.79
CA ASP A 96 -10.61 -22.76 6.83
C ASP A 96 -9.36 -23.24 6.08
N THR A 97 -8.57 -24.11 6.72
CA THR A 97 -7.84 -25.13 5.98
C THR A 97 -8.87 -25.94 5.17
N SER A 98 -9.13 -25.45 3.96
CA SER A 98 -10.09 -25.82 2.89
C SER A 98 -9.87 -27.24 2.33
N LYS A 99 -9.37 -28.15 3.16
CA LYS A 99 -9.53 -29.59 2.92
C LYS A 99 -10.44 -30.21 3.97
N GLU A 100 -10.39 -29.78 5.22
CA GLU A 100 -11.23 -30.36 6.28
C GLU A 100 -12.65 -29.78 6.29
N SER A 101 -12.83 -28.48 6.01
CA SER A 101 -14.17 -27.89 5.94
C SER A 101 -14.89 -28.24 4.65
N ASP A 102 -14.19 -28.28 3.52
CA ASP A 102 -14.75 -28.76 2.25
C ASP A 102 -15.07 -30.26 2.31
N THR A 103 -14.21 -31.12 2.87
CA THR A 103 -14.57 -32.54 3.08
C THR A 103 -15.68 -32.70 4.13
N LYS A 104 -15.71 -31.95 5.25
CA LYS A 104 -16.83 -32.02 6.21
C LYS A 104 -18.14 -31.52 5.60
N PHE A 105 -18.09 -30.49 4.75
CA PHE A 105 -19.26 -29.96 4.05
C PHE A 105 -19.78 -30.97 3.03
N LEU A 106 -18.90 -31.54 2.19
CA LEU A 106 -19.25 -32.54 1.18
C LEU A 106 -19.70 -33.87 1.81
N VAL A 107 -19.07 -34.33 2.90
CA VAL A 107 -19.51 -35.53 3.65
C VAL A 107 -20.90 -35.30 4.27
N LYS A 108 -21.17 -34.11 4.82
CA LYS A 108 -22.50 -33.76 5.35
C LYS A 108 -23.56 -33.67 4.24
N GLU A 109 -23.17 -33.26 3.04
CA GLU A 109 -24.07 -33.16 1.90
C GLU A 109 -24.37 -34.54 1.30
N VAL A 110 -23.37 -35.39 1.09
CA VAL A 110 -23.54 -36.77 0.63
C VAL A 110 -24.37 -37.59 1.63
N SER A 111 -24.13 -37.44 2.94
CA SER A 111 -24.90 -38.13 4.00
C SER A 111 -26.37 -37.70 4.09
N LYS A 112 -26.77 -36.57 3.49
CA LYS A 112 -28.20 -36.19 3.36
C LYS A 112 -28.91 -36.97 2.27
N PHE A 113 -28.19 -37.42 1.24
CA PHE A 113 -28.76 -38.09 0.07
C PHE A 113 -28.58 -39.61 0.10
N MET A 114 -27.67 -40.11 0.93
CA MET A 114 -27.37 -41.53 1.10
C MET A 114 -27.61 -41.94 2.55
N HIS A 115 -28.32 -43.06 2.74
CA HIS A 115 -28.41 -43.71 4.05
C HIS A 115 -27.16 -44.56 4.30
N ARG A 116 -26.86 -44.85 5.57
CA ARG A 116 -25.79 -45.81 5.91
C ARG A 116 -26.17 -47.18 5.36
N ILE A 117 -25.20 -47.87 4.76
CA ILE A 117 -25.44 -49.20 4.21
C ILE A 117 -25.83 -50.18 5.32
N ASP A 118 -26.90 -50.94 5.11
CA ASP A 118 -27.23 -52.11 5.92
C ASP A 118 -26.61 -53.35 5.24
N LEU A 119 -26.06 -54.28 6.01
CA LEU A 119 -25.42 -55.51 5.49
C LEU A 119 -26.39 -56.43 4.72
N LYS A 120 -27.69 -56.08 4.67
CA LYS A 120 -28.73 -56.78 3.91
C LYS A 120 -28.98 -56.20 2.52
N GLU A 121 -28.41 -55.03 2.22
CA GLU A 121 -28.56 -54.38 0.92
C GLU A 121 -27.54 -54.92 -0.09
N ASP A 122 -27.93 -54.96 -1.38
CA ASP A 122 -27.01 -55.32 -2.46
C ASP A 122 -25.91 -54.25 -2.58
N ILE A 123 -24.71 -54.59 -2.09
CA ILE A 123 -23.51 -53.74 -2.11
C ILE A 123 -23.19 -53.25 -3.53
N SER A 124 -23.47 -54.06 -4.55
CA SER A 124 -23.22 -53.73 -5.95
C SER A 124 -24.15 -52.62 -6.44
N LEU A 125 -25.41 -52.62 -5.98
CA LEU A 125 -26.38 -51.57 -6.27
C LEU A 125 -26.07 -50.29 -5.48
N TYR A 126 -25.66 -50.44 -4.22
CA TYR A 126 -25.29 -49.33 -3.35
C TYR A 126 -24.09 -48.54 -3.88
N LEU A 127 -23.03 -49.22 -4.30
CA LEU A 127 -21.83 -48.56 -4.87
C LEU A 127 -22.16 -47.82 -6.17
N LYS A 128 -23.00 -48.38 -7.05
CA LYS A 128 -23.46 -47.68 -8.26
C LYS A 128 -24.26 -46.41 -7.94
N LEU A 129 -25.06 -46.43 -6.88
CA LEU A 129 -25.81 -45.26 -6.44
C LEU A 129 -24.86 -44.19 -5.89
N PHE A 130 -23.89 -44.60 -5.07
CA PHE A 130 -22.84 -43.71 -4.56
C PHE A 130 -22.06 -43.02 -5.68
N GLU A 131 -21.59 -43.76 -6.69
CA GLU A 131 -20.85 -43.20 -7.84
C GLU A 131 -21.65 -42.12 -8.57
N ARG A 132 -22.94 -42.36 -8.82
CA ARG A 132 -23.83 -41.38 -9.44
C ARG A 132 -23.99 -40.12 -8.59
N GLN A 133 -24.05 -40.25 -7.26
CA GLN A 133 -24.15 -39.10 -6.36
C GLN A 133 -22.85 -38.32 -6.29
N ALA A 134 -21.70 -39.01 -6.19
CA ALA A 134 -20.39 -38.39 -6.16
C ALA A 134 -20.11 -37.62 -7.47
N GLN A 135 -20.49 -38.18 -8.61
CA GLN A 135 -20.43 -37.51 -9.91
C GLN A 135 -21.38 -36.29 -9.99
N ARG A 136 -22.62 -36.42 -9.51
CA ARG A 136 -23.59 -35.31 -9.51
C ARG A 136 -23.14 -34.12 -8.64
N LEU A 137 -22.42 -34.40 -7.57
CA LEU A 137 -21.86 -33.40 -6.66
C LEU A 137 -20.44 -32.94 -7.06
N ASN A 138 -19.93 -33.43 -8.20
CA ASN A 138 -18.60 -33.11 -8.72
C ASN A 138 -17.47 -33.32 -7.68
N ILE A 139 -17.55 -34.43 -6.93
CA ILE A 139 -16.54 -34.78 -5.92
C ILE A 139 -15.34 -35.40 -6.63
N ASP A 140 -14.14 -34.91 -6.33
CA ASP A 140 -12.90 -35.48 -6.84
C ASP A 140 -12.72 -36.94 -6.41
N GLN A 141 -12.29 -37.80 -7.33
CA GLN A 141 -12.15 -39.25 -7.11
C GLN A 141 -11.23 -39.59 -5.93
N GLU A 142 -10.22 -38.76 -5.66
CA GLU A 142 -9.31 -38.88 -4.51
C GLU A 142 -10.06 -38.85 -3.17
N ASN A 143 -11.21 -38.16 -3.11
CA ASN A 143 -12.01 -38.04 -1.91
C ASN A 143 -13.10 -39.10 -1.80
N TRP A 144 -13.34 -39.92 -2.83
CA TRP A 144 -14.47 -40.86 -2.85
C TRP A 144 -14.39 -41.91 -1.74
N VAL A 145 -13.20 -42.44 -1.46
CA VAL A 145 -13.02 -43.44 -0.39
C VAL A 145 -13.37 -42.84 0.97
N SER A 146 -12.90 -41.62 1.27
CA SER A 146 -13.19 -40.97 2.54
C SER A 146 -14.69 -40.72 2.75
N HIS A 147 -15.39 -40.34 1.68
CA HIS A 147 -16.85 -40.16 1.71
C HIS A 147 -17.58 -41.49 1.84
N LEU A 148 -17.11 -42.54 1.15
CA LEU A 148 -17.68 -43.88 1.26
C LEU A 148 -17.52 -44.43 2.68
N LEU A 149 -16.33 -44.30 3.29
CA LEU A 149 -16.06 -44.72 4.66
C LEU A 149 -17.00 -44.08 5.69
N ALA A 150 -17.42 -42.84 5.48
CA ALA A 150 -18.38 -42.15 6.35
C ALA A 150 -19.81 -42.74 6.28
N LEU A 151 -20.14 -43.42 5.18
CA LEU A 151 -21.44 -44.06 4.94
C LEU A 151 -21.43 -45.56 5.25
N LEU A 152 -20.25 -46.17 5.34
CA LEU A 152 -20.10 -47.59 5.66
C LEU A 152 -20.31 -47.85 7.15
N GLN A 153 -20.94 -48.99 7.48
CA GLN A 153 -21.00 -49.46 8.84
C GLN A 153 -19.60 -49.89 9.33
N THR A 154 -19.38 -49.79 10.64
CA THR A 154 -18.06 -49.95 11.28
C THR A 154 -17.39 -51.26 10.90
N GLU A 155 -18.13 -52.35 10.76
CA GLU A 155 -17.65 -53.69 10.36
C GLU A 155 -16.96 -53.68 9.00
N VAL A 156 -17.47 -52.89 8.05
CA VAL A 156 -16.93 -52.77 6.69
C VAL A 156 -15.70 -51.85 6.67
N SER A 157 -15.70 -50.80 7.49
CA SER A 157 -14.53 -49.92 7.68
C SER A 157 -13.31 -50.69 8.20
N HIS A 158 -13.51 -51.71 9.04
CA HIS A 158 -12.42 -52.56 9.54
C HIS A 158 -11.77 -53.44 8.46
N ILE A 159 -12.50 -53.80 7.40
CA ILE A 159 -11.95 -54.56 6.28
C ILE A 159 -10.98 -53.68 5.47
N ILE A 160 -11.37 -52.43 5.22
CA ILE A 160 -10.56 -51.45 4.48
C ILE A 160 -9.32 -51.03 5.31
N ALA A 161 -9.46 -50.93 6.64
CA ALA A 161 -8.36 -50.57 7.54
C ALA A 161 -7.23 -51.63 7.63
N ARG A 162 -7.41 -52.82 7.06
CA ARG A 162 -6.39 -53.89 7.03
C ARG A 162 -5.51 -53.83 5.78
N GLU A 163 -5.83 -52.98 4.81
CA GLU A 163 -5.06 -52.79 3.58
C GLU A 163 -3.98 -51.71 3.75
N LEU A 164 -2.97 -51.73 2.88
CA LEU A 164 -1.92 -50.69 2.83
C LEU A 164 -2.50 -49.35 2.33
N ASP A 165 -1.99 -48.22 2.84
CA ASP A 165 -2.52 -46.86 2.57
C ASP A 165 -2.70 -46.56 1.06
N ASP A 166 -1.75 -46.95 0.21
CA ASP A 166 -1.83 -46.73 -1.24
C ASP A 166 -3.01 -47.48 -1.90
N LYS A 167 -3.38 -48.63 -1.34
CA LYS A 167 -4.49 -49.47 -1.83
C LYS A 167 -5.81 -49.10 -1.17
N ALA A 168 -5.78 -48.74 0.12
CA ALA A 168 -6.93 -48.30 0.88
C ALA A 168 -7.51 -46.99 0.33
N ASN A 169 -6.68 -46.10 -0.23
CA ASN A 169 -7.12 -44.84 -0.82
C ASN A 169 -7.57 -44.95 -2.30
N SER A 170 -7.40 -46.13 -2.93
CA SER A 170 -7.86 -46.36 -4.31
C SER A 170 -9.31 -46.84 -4.31
N TYR A 171 -10.21 -46.02 -4.86
CA TYR A 171 -11.63 -46.37 -4.95
C TYR A 171 -11.88 -47.69 -5.69
N GLU A 172 -11.14 -47.97 -6.77
CA GLU A 172 -11.29 -49.22 -7.53
C GLU A 172 -10.93 -50.46 -6.70
N HIS A 173 -9.88 -50.35 -5.88
CA HIS A 173 -9.46 -51.44 -4.99
C HIS A 173 -10.47 -51.65 -3.86
N VAL A 174 -10.93 -50.57 -3.23
CA VAL A 174 -11.97 -50.62 -2.20
C VAL A 174 -13.27 -51.19 -2.76
N LYS A 175 -13.70 -50.76 -3.95
CA LYS A 175 -14.87 -51.30 -4.65
C LYS A 175 -14.75 -52.80 -4.89
N TYR A 176 -13.60 -53.26 -5.40
CA TYR A 176 -13.34 -54.70 -5.60
C TYR A 176 -13.40 -55.49 -4.29
N LEU A 177 -12.80 -54.96 -3.22
CA LEU A 177 -12.83 -55.60 -1.90
C LEU A 177 -14.24 -55.71 -1.34
N LEU A 178 -15.02 -54.63 -1.41
CA LEU A 178 -16.40 -54.61 -0.92
C LEU A 178 -17.28 -55.59 -1.70
N LEU A 179 -17.12 -55.66 -3.02
CA LEU A 179 -17.84 -56.60 -3.87
C LEU A 179 -17.48 -58.06 -3.62
N ASN A 180 -16.28 -58.35 -3.12
CA ASN A 180 -15.85 -59.73 -2.81
C ASN A 180 -16.05 -60.13 -1.34
N ALA A 181 -16.09 -59.17 -0.43
CA ALA A 181 -16.23 -59.43 1.00
C ALA A 181 -17.69 -59.46 1.47
N LEU A 182 -18.60 -58.81 0.73
CA LEU A 182 -20.01 -58.65 1.11
C LEU A 182 -21.01 -59.24 0.10
N ASN A 183 -20.54 -59.82 -1.01
CA ASN A 183 -21.35 -60.68 -1.89
C ASN A 183 -21.02 -62.15 -1.70
#